data_AF-A0A957BXG2-F1
#
_entry.id   AF-A0A957BXG2-F1
#
_cell.length_a   1.000
_cell.length_b   1.000
_cell.length_c   1.000
_cell.angle_alpha   90.00
_cell.angle_beta   90.00
_cell.angle_gamma   90.00
#
_symmetry.space_group_name_H-M   'P 1'
#
loop_
_entity.id
_entity.type
_entity.pdbx_description
1 polymer ?
#
loop_
_entity_poly.entity_id
_entity_poly.type
_entity_poly.pdbx_seq_one_letter_code
_entity_poly.pdbx_strand_id
1 'polypeptide(L)'
;DIRITDLHQGVVWGTNTEETLMHPDLINRFDWEGDYGTVLNRFLVEAAVGHPLTVYGSGGQTRAFIHIRDTVRCISLAIKHPPARKQRVKIFNQATETHRVRDLAGLVARLTGAEVRYYVNPRNEASENELVVHNEQFLELGLNPITLSEGLLQEVIEIASRYADRVDQAKIIADSRWRADIPLDREGTAARREPVAA
;
A
#
# COMPACT_ATOMS: atom_id res chain seq x y z
N ASP A 1 22.68 -7.17 -27.08
CA ASP A 1 21.27 -6.77 -27.28
C ASP A 1 20.39 -7.25 -26.13
N ILE A 2 19.99 -6.34 -25.25
CA ILE A 2 19.15 -6.64 -24.07
C ILE A 2 17.69 -6.27 -24.39
N ARG A 3 16.74 -7.08 -23.93
CA ARG A 3 15.30 -6.77 -23.93
C ARG A 3 14.92 -6.32 -22.52
N ILE A 4 14.31 -5.15 -22.39
CA ILE A 4 14.03 -4.55 -21.09
C ILE A 4 12.56 -4.16 -21.04
N THR A 5 11.88 -4.66 -20.01
CA THR A 5 10.56 -4.18 -19.58
C THR A 5 10.73 -3.56 -18.20
N ASP A 6 10.34 -2.31 -18.05
CA ASP A 6 10.37 -1.57 -16.80
C ASP A 6 8.94 -1.46 -16.24
N LEU A 7 8.75 -1.88 -14.99
CA LEU A 7 7.44 -1.96 -14.34
C LEU A 7 7.37 -0.94 -13.21
N HIS A 8 6.66 0.16 -13.45
CA HIS A 8 6.47 1.23 -12.49
C HIS A 8 5.31 0.88 -11.58
N GLN A 9 5.61 0.11 -10.53
CA GLN A 9 4.60 -0.48 -9.65
C GLN A 9 4.06 0.49 -8.61
N GLY A 10 2.75 0.44 -8.39
CA GLY A 10 2.09 1.06 -7.25
C GLY A 10 2.38 0.35 -5.92
N VAL A 11 1.78 0.85 -4.86
CA VAL A 11 1.81 0.25 -3.53
C VAL A 11 1.07 -1.08 -3.54
N VAL A 12 1.78 -2.16 -3.21
CA VAL A 12 1.18 -3.50 -3.12
C VAL A 12 0.39 -3.63 -1.82
N TRP A 13 -0.79 -4.24 -1.93
CA TRP A 13 -1.61 -4.65 -0.80
C TRP A 13 -2.11 -6.10 -0.95
N GLY A 14 -2.56 -6.68 0.15
CA GLY A 14 -3.01 -8.06 0.24
C GLY A 14 -1.90 -9.02 0.68
N THR A 15 -2.32 -10.17 1.19
CA THR A 15 -1.46 -11.16 1.86
C THR A 15 -1.12 -12.35 0.96
N ASN A 16 -2.08 -12.78 0.13
CA ASN A 16 -2.08 -14.12 -0.44
C ASN A 16 -2.26 -14.17 -1.96
N THR A 17 -1.55 -15.09 -2.60
CA THR A 17 -1.82 -15.59 -3.96
C THR A 17 -2.41 -16.98 -3.91
N GLU A 18 -2.80 -17.53 -5.06
CA GLU A 18 -3.30 -18.91 -5.15
C GLU A 18 -2.24 -19.90 -4.64
N GLU A 19 -0.97 -19.67 -4.97
CA GLU A 19 0.16 -20.51 -4.58
C GLU A 19 0.46 -20.42 -3.08
N THR A 20 0.43 -19.22 -2.48
CA THR A 20 0.74 -19.05 -1.05
C THR A 20 -0.35 -19.63 -0.15
N LEU A 21 -1.56 -19.84 -0.67
CA LEU A 21 -2.66 -20.49 0.04
C LEU A 21 -2.60 -22.02 0.02
N MET A 22 -1.73 -22.62 -0.81
CA MET A 22 -1.67 -24.07 -0.97
C MET A 22 -1.19 -24.80 0.29
N HIS A 23 -0.39 -24.14 1.13
CA HIS A 23 0.13 -24.71 2.37
C HIS A 23 0.56 -23.62 3.36
N PRO A 24 0.40 -23.80 4.70
CA PRO A 24 0.84 -22.82 5.69
C PRO A 24 2.33 -22.42 5.58
N ASP A 25 3.20 -23.32 5.14
CA ASP A 25 4.64 -23.03 4.95
C ASP A 25 4.93 -22.14 3.73
N LEU A 26 3.93 -21.93 2.86
CA LEU A 26 4.04 -21.06 1.68
C LEU A 26 3.50 -19.64 1.94
N ILE A 27 3.05 -19.36 3.18
CA ILE A 27 2.56 -18.04 3.56
C ILE A 27 3.65 -16.99 3.31
N ASN A 28 3.28 -15.93 2.59
CA ASN A 28 4.17 -14.82 2.32
C ASN A 28 4.34 -13.93 3.56
N ARG A 29 5.39 -13.10 3.57
CA ARG A 29 5.56 -12.06 4.58
C ARG A 29 4.46 -11.00 4.47
N PHE A 30 4.11 -10.39 5.60
CA PHE A 30 3.18 -9.27 5.67
C PHE A 30 3.73 -8.22 6.64
N ASP A 31 4.32 -7.17 6.08
CA ASP A 31 5.02 -6.13 6.83
C ASP A 31 4.05 -5.01 7.24
N TRP A 32 4.12 -4.58 8.50
CA TRP A 32 3.20 -3.64 9.13
C TRP A 32 3.89 -2.58 9.98
N GLU A 33 5.18 -2.74 10.24
CA GLU A 33 6.01 -1.81 10.99
C GLU A 33 6.24 -0.49 10.24
N GLY A 34 6.77 0.51 10.94
CA GLY A 34 7.02 1.87 10.46
C GLY A 34 7.83 1.99 9.17
N ASP A 35 8.79 1.06 8.98
CA ASP A 35 9.84 1.22 7.98
C ASP A 35 9.55 0.48 6.66
N TYR A 36 9.09 -0.77 6.72
CA TYR A 36 8.76 -1.57 5.52
C TYR A 36 7.27 -1.70 5.25
N GLY A 37 6.42 -1.51 6.27
CA GLY A 37 4.98 -1.59 6.12
C GLY A 37 4.46 -0.53 5.15
N THR A 38 3.57 -0.94 4.25
CA THR A 38 2.89 -0.03 3.32
C THR A 38 1.54 0.42 3.88
N VAL A 39 1.06 1.58 3.43
CA VAL A 39 -0.09 2.28 4.05
C VAL A 39 -1.32 1.40 4.32
N LEU A 40 -1.77 0.61 3.34
CA LEU A 40 -2.96 -0.21 3.52
C LEU A 40 -2.70 -1.38 4.47
N ASN A 41 -1.59 -2.11 4.27
CA ASN A 41 -1.23 -3.24 5.11
C ASN A 41 -1.09 -2.82 6.58
N ARG A 42 -0.47 -1.66 6.82
CA ARG A 42 -0.36 -1.03 8.14
C ARG A 42 -1.72 -0.76 8.75
N PHE A 43 -2.62 -0.07 8.04
CA PHE A 43 -3.96 0.24 8.57
C PHE A 43 -4.74 -1.00 8.97
N LEU A 44 -4.62 -2.09 8.21
CA LEU A 44 -5.32 -3.33 8.50
C LEU A 44 -4.78 -4.01 9.78
N VAL A 45 -3.46 -3.98 10.00
CA VAL A 45 -2.85 -4.48 11.24
C VAL A 45 -3.15 -3.56 12.42
N GLU A 46 -3.03 -2.24 12.24
CA GLU A 46 -3.33 -1.24 13.26
C GLU A 46 -4.76 -1.44 13.79
N ALA A 47 -5.74 -1.55 12.88
CA ALA A 47 -7.12 -1.85 13.24
C ALA A 47 -7.25 -3.20 13.98
N ALA A 48 -6.59 -4.25 13.49
CA ALA A 48 -6.68 -5.59 14.08
C ALA A 48 -6.12 -5.67 15.52
N VAL A 49 -5.15 -4.82 15.87
CA VAL A 49 -4.56 -4.78 17.23
C VAL A 49 -5.13 -3.66 18.11
N GLY A 50 -6.15 -2.95 17.63
CA GLY A 50 -6.79 -1.84 18.34
C GLY A 50 -5.94 -0.57 18.42
N HIS A 51 -4.92 -0.43 17.57
CA HIS A 51 -4.13 0.79 17.44
C HIS A 51 -4.84 1.78 16.49
N PRO A 52 -4.87 3.08 16.79
CA PRO A 52 -5.43 4.07 15.86
C PRO A 52 -4.71 4.08 14.50
N LEU A 53 -5.45 4.29 13.42
CA LEU A 53 -4.88 4.35 12.07
C LEU A 53 -3.92 5.53 11.93
N THR A 54 -2.71 5.27 11.45
CA THR A 54 -1.60 6.26 11.43
C THR A 54 -1.57 7.09 10.15
N VAL A 55 -2.32 8.19 10.11
CA VAL A 55 -2.30 9.10 8.96
C VAL A 55 -1.19 10.15 9.13
N TYR A 56 -0.15 10.10 8.30
CA TYR A 56 0.94 11.08 8.35
C TYR A 56 0.61 12.38 7.60
N GLY A 57 0.74 13.52 8.29
CA GLY A 57 0.41 14.85 7.75
C GLY A 57 -1.09 15.06 7.59
N SER A 58 -1.53 15.64 6.47
CA SER A 58 -2.96 15.87 6.18
C SER A 58 -3.68 14.63 5.64
N GLY A 59 -2.94 13.57 5.30
CA GLY A 59 -3.43 12.38 4.59
C GLY A 59 -3.85 12.65 3.14
N GLY A 60 -3.49 13.80 2.58
CA GLY A 60 -3.84 14.22 1.23
C GLY A 60 -3.04 13.59 0.11
N GLN A 61 -2.07 12.76 0.46
CA GLN A 61 -1.20 12.11 -0.49
C GLN A 61 -2.00 11.07 -1.30
N THR A 62 -2.04 11.24 -2.62
CA THR A 62 -2.65 10.25 -3.53
C THR A 62 -1.57 9.27 -3.98
N ARG A 63 -1.82 7.96 -3.82
CA ARG A 63 -0.93 6.88 -4.23
C ARG A 63 -1.66 5.90 -5.14
N ALA A 64 -0.90 5.24 -6.01
CA ALA A 64 -1.39 4.16 -6.85
C ALA A 64 -1.27 2.83 -6.10
N PHE A 65 -2.26 1.95 -6.24
CA PHE A 65 -2.34 0.68 -5.53
C PHE A 65 -2.49 -0.48 -6.50
N ILE A 66 -2.04 -1.66 -6.07
CA ILE A 66 -2.22 -2.93 -6.79
C ILE A 66 -2.33 -4.08 -5.80
N HIS A 67 -3.23 -5.01 -6.06
CA HIS A 67 -3.32 -6.23 -5.27
C HIS A 67 -2.14 -7.17 -5.59
N ILE A 68 -1.60 -7.88 -4.60
CA ILE A 68 -0.44 -8.79 -4.78
C ILE A 68 -0.67 -9.86 -5.87
N ARG A 69 -1.90 -10.35 -6.03
CA ARG A 69 -2.25 -11.29 -7.12
C ARG A 69 -2.07 -10.65 -8.50
N ASP A 70 -2.38 -9.37 -8.65
CA ASP A 70 -2.18 -8.65 -9.91
C ASP A 70 -0.72 -8.28 -10.12
N THR A 71 0.07 -8.07 -9.06
CA THR A 71 1.53 -7.98 -9.19
C THR A 71 2.10 -9.19 -9.92
N VAL A 72 1.76 -10.40 -9.47
CA VAL A 72 2.25 -11.65 -10.11
C VAL A 72 1.72 -11.80 -11.54
N ARG A 73 0.43 -11.49 -11.77
CA ARG A 73 -0.17 -11.55 -13.11
C ARG A 73 0.50 -10.59 -14.09
N CYS A 74 0.74 -9.34 -13.70
CA CYS A 74 1.43 -8.34 -14.51
C CYS A 74 2.86 -8.76 -14.88
N ILE A 75 3.60 -9.34 -13.94
CA ILE A 75 4.94 -9.89 -14.21
C ILE A 75 4.85 -11.02 -15.25
N SER A 76 3.92 -11.97 -15.07
CA SER A 76 3.67 -13.04 -16.05
C SER A 76 3.30 -12.48 -17.43
N LEU A 77 2.45 -11.45 -17.50
CA LEU A 77 2.07 -10.79 -18.75
C LEU A 77 3.27 -10.11 -19.43
N ALA A 78 4.12 -9.43 -18.66
CA ALA A 78 5.33 -8.80 -19.17
C ALA A 78 6.33 -9.82 -19.75
N ILE A 79 6.47 -10.98 -19.10
CA ILE A 79 7.31 -12.09 -19.57
C ILE A 79 6.76 -12.71 -20.85
N LYS A 80 5.43 -12.90 -20.94
CA LYS A 80 4.75 -13.46 -22.11
C LYS A 80 4.76 -12.52 -23.32
N HIS A 81 4.87 -11.22 -23.10
CA HIS A 81 4.87 -10.19 -24.14
C HIS A 81 6.14 -9.32 -24.10
N PRO A 82 7.33 -9.93 -24.27
CA PRO A 82 8.59 -9.19 -24.20
C PRO A 82 8.74 -8.26 -25.41
N PRO A 83 9.46 -7.13 -25.28
CA PRO A 83 9.77 -6.29 -26.42
C PRO A 83 10.66 -7.04 -27.43
N ALA A 84 10.60 -6.61 -28.70
CA ALA A 84 11.46 -7.14 -29.74
C ALA A 84 12.95 -6.83 -29.46
N ARG A 85 13.87 -7.61 -30.05
CA ARG A 85 15.30 -7.31 -29.95
C ARG A 85 15.57 -5.93 -30.57
N LYS A 86 16.43 -5.14 -29.92
CA LYS A 86 16.78 -3.76 -30.31
C LYS A 86 15.61 -2.76 -30.25
N GLN A 87 14.46 -3.15 -29.71
CA GLN A 87 13.39 -2.20 -29.38
C GLN A 87 13.80 -1.36 -28.17
N ARG A 88 13.24 -0.15 -28.06
CA ARG A 88 13.34 0.66 -26.84
C ARG A 88 12.76 -0.08 -25.64
N VAL A 89 13.18 0.31 -24.44
CA VAL A 89 12.63 -0.16 -23.17
C VAL A 89 11.10 -0.04 -23.21
N LYS A 90 10.40 -1.12 -22.86
CA LYS A 90 8.94 -1.09 -22.72
C LYS A 90 8.61 -0.71 -21.29
N ILE A 91 7.90 0.39 -21.09
CA ILE A 91 7.51 0.88 -19.76
C ILE A 91 6.03 0.56 -19.56
N PHE A 92 5.68 0.07 -18.37
CA PHE A 92 4.30 -0.11 -17.94
C PHE A 92 4.08 0.55 -16.58
N ASN A 93 2.95 1.23 -16.40
CA ASN A 93 2.47 1.59 -15.08
C ASN A 93 1.72 0.38 -14.48
N GLN A 94 2.30 -0.23 -13.46
CA GLN A 94 1.78 -1.43 -12.82
C GLN A 94 0.97 -1.03 -11.57
N ALA A 95 -0.23 -0.51 -11.79
CA ALA A 95 -1.22 -0.24 -10.76
C ALA A 95 -2.64 -0.46 -11.29
N THR A 96 -3.61 -0.62 -10.39
CA THR A 96 -5.02 -0.86 -10.76
C THR A 96 -5.93 0.31 -10.40
N GLU A 97 -5.57 1.11 -9.41
CA GLU A 97 -6.36 2.25 -8.94
C GLU A 97 -5.50 3.26 -8.16
N THR A 98 -6.06 4.43 -7.86
CA THR A 98 -5.44 5.44 -6.99
C THR A 98 -6.35 5.80 -5.82
N HIS A 99 -5.76 6.04 -4.65
CA HIS A 99 -6.48 6.46 -3.45
C HIS A 99 -5.70 7.52 -2.68
N ARG A 100 -6.41 8.44 -2.03
CA ARG A 100 -5.82 9.32 -1.01
C ARG A 100 -5.68 8.55 0.30
N VAL A 101 -4.58 8.78 1.00
CA VAL A 101 -4.29 8.10 2.27
C VAL A 101 -5.42 8.26 3.29
N ARG A 102 -5.98 9.47 3.43
CA ARG A 102 -7.10 9.73 4.36
C ARG A 102 -8.40 9.02 3.97
N ASP A 103 -8.67 8.87 2.67
CA ASP A 103 -9.89 8.23 2.19
C ASP A 103 -9.81 6.72 2.45
N LEU A 104 -8.61 6.17 2.27
CA LEU A 104 -8.30 4.79 2.63
C LEU A 104 -8.40 4.53 4.14
N ALA A 105 -7.85 5.43 4.97
CA ALA A 105 -8.01 5.37 6.42
C ALA A 105 -9.49 5.41 6.83
N GLY A 106 -10.27 6.30 6.20
CA GLY A 106 -11.72 6.38 6.40
C GLY A 106 -12.46 5.10 6.00
N LEU A 107 -12.05 4.43 4.91
CA LEU A 107 -12.61 3.14 4.51
C LEU A 107 -12.33 2.05 5.57
N VAL A 108 -11.07 1.91 6.00
CA VAL A 108 -10.70 0.92 7.02
C VAL A 108 -11.39 1.21 8.35
N ALA A 109 -11.45 2.47 8.78
CA ALA A 109 -12.13 2.89 10.00
C ALA A 109 -13.64 2.56 9.97
N ARG A 110 -14.32 2.74 8.83
CA ARG A 110 -15.74 2.35 8.68
C ARG A 110 -15.96 0.84 8.82
N LEU A 111 -15.04 0.03 8.29
CA LEU A 111 -15.15 -1.43 8.34
C LEU A 111 -14.81 -2.01 9.71
N THR A 112 -13.89 -1.38 10.43
CA THR A 112 -13.30 -1.94 11.67
C THR A 112 -13.72 -1.22 12.95
N GLY A 113 -14.21 0.01 12.85
CA GLY A 113 -14.44 0.90 13.99
C GLY A 113 -13.18 1.56 14.55
N ALA A 114 -12.02 1.41 13.89
CA ALA A 114 -10.76 2.00 14.37
C ALA A 114 -10.79 3.54 14.36
N GLU A 115 -10.19 4.16 15.38
CA GLU A 115 -9.95 5.60 15.41
C GLU A 115 -8.91 5.98 14.36
N VAL A 116 -9.08 7.12 13.68
CA VAL A 116 -8.05 7.69 12.81
C VAL A 116 -7.33 8.83 13.53
N ARG A 117 -6.00 8.79 13.57
CA ARG A 117 -5.18 9.86 14.15
C ARG A 117 -4.17 10.39 13.13
N TYR A 118 -3.88 11.68 13.25
CA TYR A 118 -3.00 12.42 12.36
C TYR A 118 -1.66 12.72 13.03
N TYR A 119 -0.59 12.19 12.48
CA TYR A 119 0.77 12.24 13.00
C TYR A 119 1.61 13.26 12.23
N VAL A 120 2.70 13.77 12.84
CA VAL A 120 3.73 14.50 12.09
C VAL A 120 4.27 13.61 10.98
N ASN A 121 4.33 14.12 9.74
CA ASN A 121 4.85 13.33 8.63
C ASN A 121 6.38 13.18 8.73
N PRO A 122 6.92 11.95 8.86
CA PRO A 122 8.36 11.73 8.93
C PRO A 122 9.07 11.94 7.56
N ARG A 123 8.32 12.10 6.47
CA ARG A 123 8.82 12.17 5.09
C ARG A 123 8.85 13.61 4.57
N ASN A 124 9.71 13.85 3.57
CA ASN A 124 9.71 15.09 2.79
C ASN A 124 8.94 14.89 1.48
N GLU A 125 7.61 15.01 1.54
CA GLU A 125 6.71 14.81 0.40
C GLU A 125 5.58 15.85 0.42
N ALA A 126 4.92 16.05 -0.72
CA ALA A 126 3.76 16.94 -0.81
C ALA A 126 2.65 16.47 0.14
N SER A 127 2.08 17.41 0.90
CA SER A 127 0.97 17.14 1.83
C SER A 127 -0.32 16.77 1.10
N GLU A 128 -0.54 17.36 -0.08
CA GLU A 128 -1.62 17.04 -1.00
C GLU A 128 -1.04 16.91 -2.42
N ASN A 129 -1.54 15.95 -3.20
CA ASN A 129 -1.18 15.83 -4.60
C ASN A 129 -2.31 15.20 -5.42
N GLU A 130 -2.31 15.49 -6.72
CA GLU A 130 -3.09 14.75 -7.70
C GLU A 130 -2.22 13.66 -8.32
N LEU A 131 -2.82 12.51 -8.61
CA LEU A 131 -2.16 11.40 -9.29
C LEU A 131 -3.18 10.65 -10.14
N VAL A 132 -2.94 10.63 -11.44
CA VAL A 132 -3.68 9.83 -12.41
C VAL A 132 -2.73 8.77 -12.94
N VAL A 133 -3.17 7.51 -12.91
CA VAL A 133 -2.39 6.39 -13.45
C VAL A 133 -3.14 5.74 -14.60
N HIS A 134 -2.41 5.56 -15.69
CA HIS A 134 -2.83 4.96 -16.94
C HIS A 134 -2.25 3.55 -17.05
N ASN A 135 -3.09 2.52 -16.94
CA ASN A 135 -2.69 1.11 -16.96
C ASN A 135 -3.26 0.34 -18.16
N GLU A 136 -3.72 1.06 -19.20
CA GLU A 136 -4.39 0.52 -20.38
C GLU A 136 -3.54 -0.56 -21.06
N GLN A 137 -2.21 -0.39 -21.06
CA GLN A 137 -1.28 -1.36 -21.63
C GLN A 137 -1.36 -2.75 -20.97
N PHE A 138 -1.72 -2.85 -19.68
CA PHE A 138 -1.95 -4.15 -19.04
C PHE A 138 -3.35 -4.68 -19.30
N LEU A 139 -4.36 -3.80 -19.39
CA LEU A 139 -5.72 -4.18 -19.75
C LEU A 139 -5.76 -4.78 -21.17
N GLU A 140 -5.04 -4.17 -22.11
CA GLU A 140 -4.88 -4.66 -23.49
C GLU A 140 -4.20 -6.03 -23.56
N LEU A 141 -3.34 -6.35 -22.57
CA LEU A 141 -2.70 -7.67 -22.45
C LEU A 141 -3.56 -8.70 -21.71
N GLY A 142 -4.79 -8.33 -21.31
CA GLY A 142 -5.75 -9.22 -20.66
C GLY A 142 -5.70 -9.22 -19.13
N LEU A 143 -5.10 -8.21 -18.49
CA LEU A 143 -5.25 -8.03 -17.05
C LEU A 143 -6.73 -7.78 -16.71
N ASN A 144 -7.26 -8.53 -15.74
CA ASN A 144 -8.54 -8.25 -15.10
C ASN A 144 -8.29 -7.74 -13.67
N PRO A 145 -8.29 -6.41 -13.44
CA PRO A 145 -7.86 -5.82 -12.19
C PRO A 145 -8.71 -6.23 -10.99
N ILE A 146 -8.03 -6.52 -9.88
CA ILE A 146 -8.59 -6.56 -8.55
C ILE A 146 -8.48 -5.15 -7.96
N THR A 147 -9.63 -4.58 -7.64
CA THR A 147 -9.73 -3.29 -6.94
C THR A 147 -10.16 -3.49 -5.49
N LEU A 148 -9.95 -2.46 -4.68
CA LEU A 148 -10.40 -2.44 -3.30
C LEU A 148 -11.91 -2.64 -3.23
N SER A 149 -12.31 -3.63 -2.44
CA SER A 149 -13.70 -3.91 -2.09
C SER A 149 -13.77 -4.27 -0.61
N GLU A 150 -14.92 -4.02 0.01
CA GLU A 150 -15.12 -4.31 1.43
C GLU A 150 -14.86 -5.79 1.76
N GLY A 151 -15.28 -6.71 0.88
CA GLY A 151 -15.05 -8.15 1.06
C GLY A 151 -13.57 -8.55 1.08
N LEU A 152 -12.76 -8.00 0.17
CA LEU A 152 -11.31 -8.28 0.15
C LEU A 152 -10.58 -7.68 1.35
N LEU A 153 -10.99 -6.48 1.78
CA LEU A 153 -10.44 -5.87 2.97
C LEU A 153 -10.77 -6.67 4.24
N GLN A 154 -12.01 -7.17 4.33
CA GLN A 154 -12.43 -8.02 5.45
C GLN A 154 -11.60 -9.30 5.55
N GLU A 155 -11.32 -9.98 4.43
CA GLU A 155 -10.43 -11.16 4.41
C GLU A 155 -9.05 -10.84 4.99
N VAL A 156 -8.46 -9.70 4.61
CA VAL A 156 -7.14 -9.30 5.11
C VAL A 156 -7.18 -8.91 6.59
N ILE A 157 -8.25 -8.27 7.06
CA ILE A 157 -8.46 -7.95 8.48
C ILE A 157 -8.57 -9.22 9.32
N GLU A 158 -9.28 -10.23 8.84
CA GLU A 158 -9.41 -11.52 9.52
C GLU A 158 -8.05 -12.22 9.66
N ILE A 159 -7.23 -12.18 8.60
CA ILE A 159 -5.86 -12.70 8.63
C ILE A 159 -5.00 -11.90 9.62
N ALA A 160 -5.05 -10.57 9.59
CA ALA A 160 -4.29 -9.73 10.51
C ALA A 160 -4.70 -10.01 11.97
N SER A 161 -6.00 -10.15 12.24
CA SER A 161 -6.55 -10.47 13.56
C SER A 161 -6.09 -11.84 14.07
N ARG A 162 -5.98 -12.82 13.17
CA ARG A 162 -5.48 -14.18 13.49
C ARG A 162 -4.03 -14.17 13.99
N TYR A 163 -3.21 -13.21 13.56
CA TYR A 163 -1.79 -13.10 13.94
C TYR A 163 -1.51 -11.87 14.80
N ALA A 164 -2.54 -11.25 15.39
CA ALA A 164 -2.43 -10.04 16.19
C ALA A 164 -1.49 -10.19 17.40
N ASP A 165 -1.40 -11.39 17.97
CA ASP A 165 -0.50 -11.74 19.08
C ASP A 165 0.99 -11.63 18.72
N ARG A 166 1.32 -11.64 17.42
CA ARG A 166 2.69 -11.54 16.91
C ARG A 166 3.12 -10.10 16.61
N VAL A 167 2.22 -9.14 16.78
CA VAL A 167 2.47 -7.73 16.46
C VAL A 167 3.15 -7.03 17.63
N ASP A 168 4.34 -6.50 17.37
CA ASP A 168 5.07 -5.64 18.31
C ASP A 168 4.65 -4.18 18.12
N GLN A 169 3.64 -3.75 18.88
CA GLN A 169 3.06 -2.40 18.72
C GLN A 169 4.08 -1.26 18.85
N ALA A 170 5.21 -1.47 19.53
CA ALA A 170 6.27 -0.47 19.64
C ALA A 170 6.90 -0.10 18.28
N LYS A 171 6.72 -0.94 17.24
CA LYS A 171 7.24 -0.75 15.88
C LYS A 171 6.22 -0.17 14.90
N ILE A 172 4.99 0.10 15.32
CA ILE A 172 3.95 0.64 14.43
C ILE A 172 4.33 2.04 13.95
N ILE A 173 4.77 2.91 14.86
CA ILE A 173 5.19 4.28 14.52
C ILE A 173 6.55 4.27 13.83
N ALA A 174 6.67 5.03 12.74
CA ALA A 174 7.93 5.16 12.02
C ALA A 174 8.92 6.06 12.78
N ASP A 175 10.02 5.47 13.24
CA ASP A 175 11.12 6.20 13.89
C ASP A 175 12.09 6.80 12.85
N SER A 176 12.10 6.25 11.63
CA SER A 176 12.89 6.74 10.49
C SER A 176 12.33 8.06 9.95
N ARG A 177 13.16 9.10 9.96
CA ARG A 177 12.78 10.47 9.53
C ARG A 177 13.69 10.96 8.42
N TRP A 178 13.13 11.65 7.43
CA TRP A 178 13.87 12.18 6.28
C TRP A 178 14.89 13.25 6.66
N ARG A 179 14.60 14.00 7.72
CA ARG A 179 15.48 15.00 8.30
C ARG A 179 15.46 14.88 9.82
N ALA A 180 16.60 15.17 10.46
CA ALA A 180 16.77 15.03 11.90
C ALA A 180 15.89 16.00 12.72
N ASP A 181 15.49 17.13 12.12
CA ASP A 181 14.68 18.19 12.72
C ASP A 181 13.17 17.89 12.75
N ILE A 182 12.69 16.91 11.97
CA ILE A 182 11.29 16.50 12.02
C ILE A 182 11.02 15.85 13.39
N PRO A 183 10.07 16.33 14.21
CA PRO A 183 9.83 15.73 15.52
C PRO A 183 9.23 14.32 15.38
N LEU A 184 9.61 13.41 16.29
CA LEU A 184 8.97 12.11 16.41
C LEU A 184 7.65 12.25 17.15
N ASP A 185 6.55 11.99 16.46
CA ASP A 185 5.19 12.02 17.02
C ASP A 185 4.72 10.59 17.25
N ARG A 186 4.60 10.18 18.52
CA ARG A 186 4.16 8.83 18.91
C ARG A 186 2.68 8.74 19.23
N GLU A 187 1.99 9.88 19.33
CA GLU A 187 0.59 9.92 19.78
C GLU A 187 -0.35 10.37 18.68
N GLY A 188 0.05 11.31 17.83
CA GLY A 188 -0.83 11.91 16.82
C GLY A 188 -2.01 12.67 17.45
N THR A 189 -2.86 13.23 16.60
CA THR A 189 -4.05 14.00 17.03
C THR A 189 -5.31 13.54 16.30
N ALA A 190 -6.47 13.60 16.96
CA ALA A 190 -7.76 13.33 16.31
C ALA A 190 -8.10 14.38 15.24
N ALA A 191 -7.70 15.64 15.47
CA ALA A 191 -7.86 16.70 14.49
C ALA A 191 -6.91 16.51 13.31
N ARG A 192 -7.44 16.68 12.09
CA ARG A 192 -6.64 16.68 10.87
C ARG A 192 -5.61 17.79 10.92
N ARG A 193 -4.37 17.47 10.53
CA ARG A 193 -3.30 18.45 10.37
C ARG A 193 -3.49 19.22 9.06
N GLU A 194 -3.29 20.52 9.12
CA GLU A 194 -3.33 21.38 7.93
C GLU A 194 -2.23 21.00 6.93
N PRO A 195 -2.48 21.13 5.61
CA PRO A 195 -1.44 20.98 4.61
C PRO A 195 -0.30 21.98 4.87
N VAL A 196 0.93 21.46 4.95
CA VAL A 196 2.11 22.33 4.95
C VAL A 196 2.36 22.78 3.51
N ALA A 197 2.50 24.09 3.31
CA ALA A 197 2.85 24.65 2.00
C ALA A 197 4.23 24.13 1.56
N ALA A 198 4.33 23.74 0.29
CA ALA A 198 5.56 23.23 -0.32
C ALA A 198 6.60 24.34 -0.52
#